data_AF-A0A927JXX9-F1
#
_entry.id   AF-A0A927JXX9-F1
#
_cell.length_a   1.000
_cell.length_b   1.000
_cell.length_c   1.000
_cell.angle_alpha   90.00
_cell.angle_beta   90.00
_cell.angle_gamma   90.00
#
_symmetry.space_group_name_H-M   'P 1'
#
loop_
_entity.id
_entity.type
_entity.pdbx_description
1 polymer ?
#
loop_
_entity_poly.entity_id
_entity_poly.type
_entity_poly.pdbx_seq_one_letter_code
_entity_poly.pdbx_strand_id
1 'polypeptide(L)'
;MKRTGIAVFICAILFLHGCGPAPLTAQEEVERKNAAFEEIVATSVRAAMLDPGSTELRFESVFPDEQVACGKTNSKNAFGGYVGFSGFSYDKGIVWFETSNQEKWLAGLRKCTDAYLNETLAKNRVIVEELKRSSVKSPQMEQSIKSLEADIQKIERTAAERRQ
;
A
#
# COMPACT_ATOMS: atom_id res chain seq x y z
N MET A 1 -59.45 -10.70 -44.45
CA MET A 1 -58.17 -11.17 -43.86
C MET A 1 -57.17 -10.02 -43.86
N LYS A 2 -57.02 -9.29 -42.75
CA LYS A 2 -55.89 -8.37 -42.47
C LYS A 2 -55.73 -8.25 -40.96
N ARG A 3 -54.69 -8.86 -40.38
CA ARG A 3 -54.26 -8.68 -38.98
C ARG A 3 -52.74 -8.67 -38.94
N THR A 4 -52.16 -7.49 -39.14
CA THR A 4 -50.75 -7.19 -38.86
C THR A 4 -50.75 -5.92 -38.04
N GLY A 5 -50.54 -6.05 -36.75
CA GLY A 5 -50.48 -4.93 -35.83
C GLY A 5 -50.23 -5.44 -34.43
N ILE A 6 -49.27 -4.81 -33.74
CA ILE A 6 -48.95 -5.01 -32.31
C ILE A 6 -48.05 -6.23 -32.04
N ALA A 7 -46.85 -6.26 -32.61
CA ALA A 7 -45.79 -7.19 -32.16
C ALA A 7 -44.38 -6.56 -32.17
N VAL A 8 -44.28 -5.22 -32.14
CA VAL A 8 -42.98 -4.52 -32.28
C VAL A 8 -42.62 -3.67 -31.05
N PHE A 9 -43.51 -3.49 -30.06
CA PHE A 9 -43.28 -2.53 -28.97
C PHE A 9 -42.81 -3.12 -27.63
N ILE A 10 -42.66 -4.44 -27.49
CA ILE A 10 -42.36 -5.09 -26.18
C ILE A 10 -40.86 -5.45 -26.02
N CYS A 11 -40.02 -5.37 -27.06
CA CYS A 11 -38.58 -5.64 -26.94
C CYS A 11 -37.71 -4.44 -26.53
N ALA A 12 -38.27 -3.23 -26.40
CA ALA A 12 -37.49 -2.02 -26.13
C ALA A 12 -37.25 -1.70 -24.64
N ILE A 13 -37.85 -2.45 -23.69
CA ILE A 13 -37.84 -2.10 -22.25
C ILE A 13 -36.91 -3.01 -21.43
N LEU A 14 -36.34 -4.09 -21.99
CA LEU A 14 -35.53 -5.05 -21.22
C LEU A 14 -34.00 -4.78 -21.20
N PHE A 15 -33.51 -3.74 -21.88
CA PHE A 15 -32.08 -3.37 -21.88
C PHE A 15 -31.68 -2.30 -20.83
N LEU A 16 -32.53 -2.03 -19.83
CA LEU A 16 -32.21 -1.17 -18.69
C LEU A 16 -31.87 -1.96 -17.41
N HIS A 17 -31.38 -3.20 -17.53
CA HIS A 17 -30.71 -3.85 -16.40
C HIS A 17 -29.32 -3.23 -16.25
N GLY A 18 -29.23 -2.34 -15.27
CA GLY A 18 -28.15 -1.40 -15.06
C GLY A 18 -26.77 -2.05 -15.06
N CYS A 19 -25.89 -1.44 -15.86
CA CYS A 19 -24.45 -1.60 -15.78
C CYS A 19 -23.96 -0.92 -14.49
N GLY A 20 -24.17 -1.55 -13.34
CA GLY A 20 -23.49 -1.17 -12.11
C GLY A 20 -22.02 -1.58 -12.22
N PRO A 21 -21.06 -0.75 -11.76
CA PRO A 21 -19.67 -1.18 -11.72
C PRO A 21 -19.57 -2.45 -10.88
N ALA A 22 -18.84 -3.45 -11.39
CA ALA A 22 -18.59 -4.68 -10.65
C ALA A 22 -17.94 -4.34 -9.29
N PRO A 23 -18.26 -5.10 -8.22
CA PRO A 23 -17.57 -4.92 -6.95
C PRO A 23 -16.08 -5.18 -7.16
N LEU A 24 -15.25 -4.25 -6.66
CA LEU A 24 -13.80 -4.41 -6.71
C LEU A 24 -13.37 -5.60 -5.87
N THR A 25 -12.34 -6.28 -6.35
CA THR A 25 -11.63 -7.30 -5.58
C THR A 25 -10.87 -6.66 -4.42
N ALA A 26 -10.57 -7.44 -3.38
CA ALA A 26 -9.76 -6.97 -2.26
C ALA A 26 -8.38 -6.45 -2.71
N GLN A 27 -7.81 -7.05 -3.75
CA GLN A 27 -6.53 -6.62 -4.31
C GLN A 27 -6.65 -5.25 -5.01
N GLU A 28 -7.67 -5.06 -5.84
CA GLU A 28 -7.91 -3.76 -6.49
C GLU A 28 -8.22 -2.65 -5.47
N GLU A 29 -8.89 -2.98 -4.36
CA GLU A 29 -9.10 -2.02 -3.28
C GLU A 29 -7.78 -1.56 -2.65
N VAL A 30 -6.87 -2.50 -2.35
CA VAL A 30 -5.54 -2.19 -1.79
C VAL A 30 -4.72 -1.37 -2.76
N GLU A 31 -4.65 -1.78 -4.03
CA GLU A 31 -3.90 -1.04 -5.07
C GLU A 31 -4.43 0.38 -5.24
N ARG A 32 -5.75 0.57 -5.24
CA ARG A 32 -6.37 1.89 -5.31
C ARG A 32 -6.06 2.75 -4.08
N LYS A 33 -6.08 2.18 -2.87
CA LYS A 33 -5.71 2.90 -1.63
C LYS A 33 -4.25 3.33 -1.67
N ASN A 34 -3.36 2.45 -2.10
CA ASN A 34 -1.94 2.75 -2.26
C ASN A 34 -1.73 3.87 -3.27
N ALA A 35 -2.33 3.77 -4.47
CA ALA A 35 -2.20 4.80 -5.51
C ALA A 35 -2.73 6.17 -5.06
N ALA A 36 -3.88 6.20 -4.37
CA ALA A 36 -4.45 7.44 -3.83
C ALA A 36 -3.52 8.07 -2.78
N PHE A 37 -2.91 7.26 -1.92
CA PHE A 37 -2.00 7.73 -0.90
C PHE A 37 -0.63 8.14 -1.46
N GLU A 38 -0.11 7.42 -2.45
CA GLU A 38 1.10 7.79 -3.19
C GLU A 38 0.98 9.19 -3.80
N GLU A 39 -0.18 9.57 -4.33
CA GLU A 39 -0.39 10.91 -4.88
C GLU A 39 -0.35 12.01 -3.80
N ILE A 40 -0.90 11.73 -2.61
CA ILE A 40 -0.82 12.63 -1.45
C ILE A 40 0.65 12.83 -1.02
N VAL A 41 1.40 11.73 -0.94
CA VAL A 41 2.82 11.76 -0.58
C VAL A 41 3.63 12.48 -1.67
N ALA A 42 3.38 12.18 -2.94
CA ALA A 42 4.07 12.79 -4.06
C ALA A 42 3.85 14.30 -4.09
N THR A 43 2.61 14.76 -3.86
CA THR A 43 2.30 16.18 -3.72
C THR A 43 3.12 16.82 -2.61
N SER A 44 3.19 16.17 -1.44
CA SER A 44 3.93 16.68 -0.27
C SER A 44 5.43 16.74 -0.52
N VAL A 45 6.00 15.71 -1.15
CA VAL A 45 7.43 15.65 -1.51
C VAL A 45 7.74 16.74 -2.52
N ARG A 46 7.00 16.82 -3.64
CA ARG A 46 7.20 17.82 -4.70
C ARG A 46 7.11 19.25 -4.18
N ALA A 47 6.18 19.53 -3.27
CA ALA A 47 6.04 20.85 -2.67
C ALA A 47 7.29 21.32 -1.89
N ALA A 48 8.12 20.37 -1.43
CA ALA A 48 9.37 20.66 -0.73
C ALA A 48 10.61 20.68 -1.64
N MET A 49 10.47 20.41 -2.96
CA MET A 49 11.58 20.36 -3.91
C MET A 49 11.83 21.71 -4.58
N LEU A 50 13.10 21.96 -4.95
CA LEU A 50 13.49 23.16 -5.72
C LEU A 50 12.95 23.16 -7.16
N ASP A 51 12.68 21.98 -7.72
CA ASP A 51 12.17 21.82 -9.09
C ASP A 51 11.00 20.81 -9.10
N PRO A 52 9.81 21.22 -8.61
CA PRO A 52 8.68 20.30 -8.39
C PRO A 52 8.23 19.58 -9.66
N GLY A 53 8.25 20.28 -10.80
CA GLY A 53 7.80 19.74 -12.10
C GLY A 53 8.73 18.68 -12.70
N SER A 54 9.99 18.66 -12.26
CA SER A 54 11.01 17.71 -12.71
C SER A 54 11.35 16.66 -11.65
N THR A 55 10.58 16.63 -10.56
CA THR A 55 10.78 15.70 -9.44
C THR A 55 10.22 14.32 -9.81
N GLU A 56 11.11 13.35 -9.90
CA GLU A 56 10.85 11.92 -10.03
C GLU A 56 10.86 11.26 -8.66
N LEU A 57 9.80 10.50 -8.35
CA LEU A 57 9.69 9.73 -7.11
C LEU A 57 9.80 8.24 -7.40
N ARG A 58 10.46 7.53 -6.48
CA ARG A 58 10.52 6.07 -6.44
C ARG A 58 10.08 5.63 -5.05
N PHE A 59 8.85 5.13 -4.94
CA PHE A 59 8.33 4.57 -3.70
C PHE A 59 9.01 3.22 -3.42
N GLU A 60 9.49 3.03 -2.20
CA GLU A 60 10.02 1.76 -1.73
C GLU A 60 9.02 1.06 -0.81
N SER A 61 8.24 1.82 -0.05
CA SER A 61 7.18 1.30 0.81
C SER A 61 6.09 2.36 1.07
N VAL A 62 4.84 1.91 1.11
CA VAL A 62 3.65 2.76 1.19
C VAL A 62 2.65 2.09 2.12
N PHE A 63 2.25 2.78 3.18
CA PHE A 63 1.35 2.27 4.22
C PHE A 63 0.24 3.30 4.47
N PRO A 64 -0.87 3.24 3.70
CA PRO A 64 -1.95 4.24 3.78
C PRO A 64 -2.64 4.29 5.14
N ASP A 65 -2.82 3.14 5.79
CA ASP A 65 -3.53 3.03 7.07
C ASP A 65 -2.72 3.67 8.22
N GLU A 66 -1.40 3.53 8.19
CA GLU A 66 -0.45 4.17 9.10
C GLU A 66 -0.10 5.61 8.71
N GLN A 67 -0.48 6.03 7.49
CA GLN A 67 -0.11 7.30 6.86
C GLN A 67 1.41 7.54 6.81
N VAL A 68 2.17 6.51 6.45
CA VAL A 68 3.63 6.58 6.30
C VAL A 68 4.06 6.05 4.94
N ALA A 69 5.09 6.67 4.36
CA ALA A 69 5.69 6.21 3.11
C ALA A 69 7.18 6.53 3.08
N CYS A 70 7.96 5.67 2.44
CA CYS A 70 9.39 5.85 2.29
C CYS A 70 9.80 5.59 0.84
N GLY A 71 10.80 6.31 0.37
CA GLY A 71 11.27 6.19 -1.00
C GLY A 71 12.46 7.08 -1.30
N LYS A 72 12.66 7.32 -2.59
CA LYS A 72 13.73 8.16 -3.11
C LYS A 72 13.18 9.21 -4.07
N THR A 73 13.83 10.36 -4.10
CA THR A 73 13.53 11.44 -5.05
C THR A 73 14.81 11.92 -5.71
N ASN A 74 14.77 12.30 -6.99
CA ASN A 74 15.87 13.04 -7.58
C ASN A 74 15.93 14.44 -6.94
N SER A 75 17.13 14.87 -6.55
CA SER A 75 17.32 16.16 -5.88
C SER A 75 18.14 17.11 -6.75
N LYS A 76 17.73 18.37 -6.80
CA LYS A 76 18.48 19.47 -7.42
C LYS A 76 19.17 20.27 -6.31
N ASN A 77 20.43 20.62 -6.51
CA ASN A 77 21.14 21.50 -5.58
C ASN A 77 20.82 22.99 -5.86
N ALA A 78 21.26 23.87 -4.96
CA ALA A 78 21.05 25.32 -5.10
C ALA A 78 21.76 25.95 -6.31
N PHE A 79 22.75 25.26 -6.88
CA PHE A 79 23.46 25.69 -8.10
C PHE A 79 22.76 25.23 -9.39
N GLY A 80 21.61 24.56 -9.28
CA GLY A 80 20.79 24.15 -10.41
C GLY A 80 21.14 22.78 -11.01
N GLY A 81 22.08 22.04 -10.43
CA GLY A 81 22.47 20.70 -10.88
C GLY A 81 21.71 19.58 -10.15
N TYR A 82 21.37 18.50 -10.86
CA TYR A 82 20.85 17.27 -10.25
C TYR A 82 21.98 16.49 -9.57
N VAL A 83 21.76 16.08 -8.33
CA VAL A 83 22.74 15.37 -7.50
C VAL A 83 22.42 13.88 -7.33
N GLY A 84 21.50 13.36 -8.15
CA GLY A 84 21.03 11.98 -8.08
C GLY A 84 19.83 11.80 -7.15
N PHE A 85 19.54 10.54 -6.80
CA PHE A 85 18.44 10.17 -5.93
C PHE A 85 18.87 10.18 -4.45
N SER A 86 18.07 10.83 -3.60
CA SER A 86 18.22 10.83 -2.14
C SER A 86 16.95 10.32 -1.47
N GLY A 87 17.10 9.70 -0.30
CA GLY A 87 15.97 9.16 0.47
C GLY A 87 15.03 10.26 0.98
N PHE A 88 13.75 9.92 1.05
CA PHE A 88 12.75 10.66 1.81
C PHE A 88 11.96 9.71 2.72
N SER A 89 11.40 10.26 3.80
CA SER A 89 10.38 9.62 4.61
C SER A 89 9.22 10.58 4.81
N TYR A 90 8.01 10.06 4.71
CA TYR A 90 6.75 10.75 4.91
C TYR A 90 6.05 10.16 6.13
N ASP A 91 5.53 11.03 7.00
CA ASP A 91 4.76 10.67 8.18
C ASP A 91 3.70 11.73 8.44
N LYS A 92 2.43 11.37 8.27
CA LYS A 92 1.25 12.21 8.59
C LYS A 92 1.34 13.64 8.04
N GLY A 93 1.74 13.79 6.79
CA GLY A 93 1.83 15.07 6.07
C GLY A 93 3.19 15.75 6.14
N ILE A 94 4.15 15.19 6.90
CA ILE A 94 5.49 15.77 7.04
C ILE A 94 6.49 14.93 6.26
N VAL A 95 7.33 15.60 5.47
CA VAL A 95 8.40 14.98 4.68
C VAL A 95 9.77 15.34 5.27
N TRP A 96 10.61 14.33 5.44
CA TRP A 96 12.02 14.49 5.82
C TRP A 96 12.90 13.90 4.72
N PHE A 97 13.97 14.62 4.38
CA PHE A 97 14.94 14.16 3.38
C PHE A 97 16.24 13.73 4.05
N GLU A 98 16.84 12.67 3.51
CA GLU A 98 18.11 12.11 3.96
C GLU A 98 19.22 13.17 4.04
N THR A 99 19.29 14.06 3.05
CA THR A 99 20.37 15.04 2.89
C THR A 99 20.17 16.32 3.70
N SER A 100 18.93 16.66 4.08
CA SER A 100 18.63 17.91 4.81
C SER A 100 18.34 17.68 6.29
N ASN A 101 17.82 16.50 6.66
CA ASN A 101 17.49 16.17 8.05
C ASN A 101 17.64 14.68 8.32
N GLN A 102 18.89 14.21 8.33
CA GLN A 102 19.21 12.78 8.43
C GLN A 102 18.60 12.10 9.66
N GLU A 103 18.63 12.74 10.83
CA GLU A 103 18.06 12.18 12.07
C GLU A 103 16.55 11.95 11.95
N LYS A 104 15.80 12.96 11.48
CA LYS A 104 14.35 12.83 11.31
C LYS A 104 13.98 11.91 10.15
N TRP A 105 14.79 11.91 9.09
CA TRP A 105 14.64 10.95 8.00
C TRP A 105 14.77 9.51 8.51
N LEU A 106 15.80 9.21 9.30
CA LEU A 106 16.00 7.90 9.94
C LEU A 106 14.84 7.54 10.88
N ALA A 107 14.32 8.50 11.64
CA ALA A 107 13.16 8.28 12.49
C ALA A 107 11.91 7.92 11.66
N GLY A 108 11.68 8.61 10.53
CA GLY A 108 10.60 8.26 9.59
C GLY A 108 10.81 6.90 8.91
N LEU A 109 12.05 6.55 8.57
CA LEU A 109 12.37 5.23 8.00
C LEU A 109 12.07 4.09 8.98
N ARG A 110 12.31 4.31 10.28
CA ARG A 110 11.89 3.36 11.32
C ARG A 110 10.38 3.16 11.32
N LYS A 111 9.58 4.22 11.13
CA LYS A 111 8.11 4.10 11.05
C LYS A 111 7.66 3.25 9.85
N CYS A 112 8.26 3.42 8.67
CA CYS A 112 7.98 2.53 7.54
C CYS A 112 8.35 1.07 7.85
N THR A 113 9.46 0.86 8.57
CA THR A 113 9.85 -0.48 9.02
C THR A 113 8.84 -1.08 9.99
N ASP A 114 8.36 -0.29 10.95
CA ASP A 114 7.39 -0.75 11.94
C ASP A 114 6.02 -1.03 11.29
N ALA A 115 5.59 -0.20 10.34
CA ALA A 115 4.38 -0.43 9.54
C ALA A 115 4.47 -1.74 8.74
N TYR A 116 5.59 -1.96 8.05
CA TYR A 116 5.87 -3.21 7.34
C TYR A 116 5.78 -4.45 8.25
N LEU A 117 6.39 -4.37 9.45
CA LEU A 117 6.36 -5.48 10.40
C LEU A 117 4.94 -5.75 10.91
N ASN A 118 4.16 -4.70 11.19
CA ASN A 118 2.77 -4.84 11.64
C ASN A 118 1.89 -5.47 10.56
N GLU A 119 1.99 -5.03 9.31
CA GLU A 119 1.23 -5.59 8.19
C GLU A 119 1.61 -7.07 7.94
N THR A 120 2.91 -7.38 7.97
CA THR A 120 3.41 -8.76 7.84
C THR A 120 2.89 -9.65 8.95
N LEU A 121 2.91 -9.18 10.19
CA LEU A 121 2.41 -9.90 11.35
C LEU A 121 0.89 -10.11 11.27
N ALA A 122 0.12 -9.12 10.80
CA ALA A 122 -1.31 -9.26 10.56
C ALA A 122 -1.60 -10.34 9.51
N LYS A 123 -0.89 -10.32 8.37
CA LYS A 123 -1.02 -11.34 7.30
C LYS A 123 -0.68 -12.74 7.82
N ASN A 124 0.43 -12.89 8.51
CA ASN A 124 0.86 -14.20 9.03
C ASN A 124 -0.14 -14.77 10.04
N ARG A 125 -0.73 -13.92 10.90
CA ARG A 125 -1.77 -14.36 11.84
C ARG A 125 -3.01 -14.89 11.12
N VAL A 126 -3.48 -14.19 10.09
CA VAL A 126 -4.63 -14.64 9.28
C VAL A 126 -4.33 -16.00 8.65
N ILE A 127 -3.15 -16.15 8.02
CA ILE A 127 -2.74 -17.41 7.39
C ILE A 127 -2.70 -18.55 8.41
N VAL A 128 -2.12 -18.33 9.59
CA VAL A 128 -2.07 -19.35 10.65
C VAL A 128 -3.47 -19.78 11.08
N GLU A 129 -4.39 -18.83 11.27
CA GLU A 129 -5.77 -19.15 11.66
C GLU A 129 -6.54 -19.89 10.55
N GLU A 130 -6.33 -19.52 9.28
CA GLU A 130 -6.90 -20.23 8.13
C GLU A 130 -6.38 -21.67 8.05
N LEU A 131 -5.06 -21.86 8.20
CA LEU A 131 -4.44 -23.18 8.21
C LEU A 131 -4.93 -24.04 9.39
N LYS A 132 -5.12 -23.44 10.57
CA LYS A 132 -5.68 -24.14 11.75
C LYS A 132 -7.13 -24.55 11.54
N ARG A 133 -7.92 -23.74 10.82
CA ARG A 133 -9.33 -24.00 10.52
C ARG A 133 -9.53 -25.04 9.41
N SER A 134 -8.51 -25.29 8.58
CA SER A 134 -8.55 -26.33 7.56
C SER A 134 -8.93 -27.69 8.15
N SER A 135 -9.88 -28.37 7.50
CA SER A 135 -10.29 -29.74 7.86
C SER A 135 -9.25 -30.79 7.48
N VAL A 136 -8.34 -30.47 6.55
CA VAL A 136 -7.28 -31.36 6.08
C VAL A 136 -5.97 -30.98 6.78
N LYS A 137 -5.51 -31.84 7.70
CA LYS A 137 -4.24 -31.67 8.40
C LYS A 137 -3.22 -32.66 7.86
N SER A 138 -2.28 -32.17 7.06
CA SER A 138 -1.09 -32.93 6.66
C SER A 138 0.08 -32.60 7.59
N PRO A 139 1.04 -33.52 7.80
CA PRO A 139 2.26 -33.22 8.56
C PRO A 139 3.02 -32.00 8.03
N GLN A 140 3.01 -31.79 6.71
CA GLN A 140 3.62 -30.63 6.06
C GLN A 140 2.91 -29.31 6.43
N MET A 141 1.58 -29.33 6.54
CA MET A 141 0.80 -28.18 6.98
C MET A 141 1.08 -27.86 8.45
N GLU A 142 1.13 -28.86 9.32
CA GLU A 142 1.48 -28.67 10.73
C GLU A 142 2.89 -28.08 10.91
N GLN A 143 3.85 -28.52 10.10
CA GLN A 143 5.19 -27.94 10.08
C GLN A 143 5.17 -26.48 9.61
N SER A 144 4.35 -26.16 8.60
CA SER A 144 4.20 -24.79 8.11
C SER A 144 3.58 -23.85 9.16
N ILE A 145 2.57 -24.33 9.89
CA ILE A 145 1.97 -23.59 11.02
C ILE A 145 3.03 -23.30 12.09
N LYS A 146 3.80 -24.32 12.51
CA LYS A 146 4.86 -24.16 13.51
C LYS A 146 5.92 -23.16 13.06
N SER A 147 6.30 -23.18 11.79
CA SER A 147 7.26 -22.23 11.23
C SER A 147 6.72 -20.80 11.28
N LEU A 148 5.48 -20.59 10.84
CA LEU A 148 4.83 -19.28 10.86
C LEU A 148 4.63 -18.74 12.28
N GLU A 149 4.26 -19.59 13.24
CA GLU A 149 4.14 -19.22 14.65
C GLU A 149 5.48 -18.78 15.24
N ALA A 150 6.58 -19.48 14.90
CA ALA A 150 7.92 -19.09 15.31
C ALA A 150 8.34 -17.74 14.69
N ASP A 151 7.99 -17.50 13.43
CA ASP A 151 8.26 -16.22 12.75
C ASP A 151 7.47 -15.07 13.39
N ILE A 152 6.19 -15.29 13.73
CA ILE A 152 5.37 -14.30 14.46
C ILE A 152 6.03 -13.94 15.79
N GLN A 153 6.42 -14.95 16.60
CA GLN A 153 7.08 -14.70 17.89
C GLN A 153 8.39 -13.92 17.73
N LYS A 154 9.17 -14.23 16.69
CA LYS A 154 10.41 -13.51 16.38
C LYS A 154 10.15 -12.06 16.03
N ILE A 155 9.16 -11.79 15.17
CA ILE A 155 8.77 -10.42 14.78
C ILE A 155 8.28 -9.64 16.00
N GLU A 156 7.42 -10.23 16.84
CA GLU A 156 6.91 -9.60 18.05
C GLU A 156 8.03 -9.20 19.01
N ARG A 157 9.02 -10.09 19.19
CA ARG A 157 10.20 -9.80 20.01
C ARG A 157 11.01 -8.64 19.44
N THR A 158 11.31 -8.66 18.14
CA THR A 158 12.04 -7.56 17.50
C THR A 158 11.29 -6.23 17.59
N ALA A 159 9.96 -6.26 17.44
CA ALA A 159 9.12 -5.07 17.59
C ALA A 159 9.12 -4.57 19.05
N ALA A 160 9.13 -5.46 20.04
CA ALA A 160 9.19 -5.09 21.46
C ALA A 160 10.54 -4.47 21.83
N GLU A 161 11.66 -5.02 21.35
CA GLU A 161 13.01 -4.49 21.57
C GLU A 161 13.18 -3.08 20.98
N ARG A 162 12.49 -2.77 19.87
CA ARG A 162 12.54 -1.43 19.23
C ARG A 162 11.73 -0.35 19.95
N ARG A 163 10.81 -0.73 20.85
CA ARG A 163 9.97 0.21 21.61
C ARG A 163 10.63 0.71 22.91
N GLN A 164 11.75 0.12 23.30
CA GLN A 164 12.56 0.49 24.47
C GLN A 164 13.56 1.59 24.10
#